data_AF-A0A2E4YNM6-F1
#
_entry.id   AF-A0A2E4YNM6-F1
#
_cell.length_a   1.000
_cell.length_b   1.000
_cell.length_c   1.000
_cell.angle_alpha   90.00
_cell.angle_beta   90.00
_cell.angle_gamma   90.00
#
_symmetry.space_group_name_H-M   'P 1'
#
loop_
_entity.id
_entity.type
_entity.pdbx_description
1 polymer ?
#
loop_
_entity_poly.entity_id
_entity_poly.type
_entity_poly.pdbx_seq_one_letter_code
_entity_poly.pdbx_strand_id
1 'polypeptide(L)' 'MEKKKIETLSEKLLSSREQGRMSFSEIDYRLQTVLEHNDVEWINDSKSTSLESSCYSLEVIQKPIIWIVGTN' A
#
# COMPACT_ATOMS: atom_id res chain seq x y z
N MET A 1 46.82 10.54 3.83
CA MET A 1 45.66 11.33 3.36
C MET A 1 44.61 10.37 2.86
N GLU A 2 43.46 10.32 3.52
CA GLU A 2 42.39 9.40 3.20
C GLU A 2 41.67 9.87 1.92
N LYS A 3 41.65 9.03 0.88
CA LYS A 3 40.95 9.36 -0.37
C LYS A 3 39.46 9.29 -0.09
N LYS A 4 38.79 10.45 -0.09
CA LYS A 4 37.32 10.51 -0.03
C LYS A 4 36.75 9.80 -1.26
N LYS A 5 36.04 8.69 -1.04
CA LYS A 5 35.30 7.99 -2.11
C LYS A 5 34.25 8.97 -2.64
N ILE A 6 34.38 9.38 -3.91
CA ILE A 6 33.35 10.18 -4.58
C ILE A 6 32.25 9.21 -4.96
N GLU A 7 31.12 9.26 -4.26
CA GLU A 7 29.95 8.47 -4.62
C GLU A 7 29.37 8.97 -5.94
N THR A 8 29.16 8.04 -6.86
CA THR A 8 28.51 8.29 -8.14
C THR A 8 27.02 8.56 -7.93
N LEU A 9 26.38 9.29 -8.87
CA LEU A 9 24.93 9.53 -8.82
C LEU A 9 24.13 8.20 -8.77
N SER A 10 24.61 7.18 -9.48
CA SER A 10 24.00 5.85 -9.49
C SER A 10 24.03 5.19 -8.10
N GLU A 11 25.15 5.27 -7.39
CA GLU A 11 25.27 4.75 -6.01
C GLU A 11 24.32 5.48 -5.06
N LYS A 12 24.22 6.82 -5.20
CA LYS A 12 23.29 7.63 -4.40
C LYS A 12 21.82 7.32 -4.69
N LEU A 13 21.47 7.07 -5.95
CA LEU A 13 20.11 6.69 -6.34
C LEU A 13 19.75 5.28 -5.85
N LEU A 14 20.70 4.35 -5.84
CA LEU A 14 20.51 3.01 -5.30
C LEU A 14 20.30 3.04 -3.79
N SER A 15 21.14 3.76 -3.06
CA SER A 15 20.98 3.90 -1.61
C SER A 15 19.67 4.58 -1.22
N SER A 16 19.26 5.63 -1.94
CA SER A 16 17.95 6.28 -1.75
C SER A 16 16.77 5.36 -2.06
N ARG A 17 16.87 4.49 -3.08
CA ARG A 17 15.83 3.50 -3.39
C ARG A 17 15.68 2.47 -2.27
N GLU A 18 16.78 1.96 -1.75
CA GLU A 18 16.76 0.99 -0.64
C GLU A 18 16.19 1.62 0.64
N GLN A 19 16.58 2.86 0.95
CA GLN A 19 16.00 3.60 2.08
C GLN A 19 14.49 3.84 1.90
N GLY A 20 14.06 4.24 0.70
CA GLY A 20 12.65 4.43 0.39
C GLY A 20 11.83 3.15 0.52
N ARG A 21 12.40 1.98 0.14
CA ARG A 21 11.77 0.67 0.31
C ARG A 21 11.56 0.31 1.78
N MET A 22 12.50 0.66 2.65
CA MET A 22 12.36 0.41 4.08
C MET A 22 11.42 1.39 4.79
N SER A 23 11.12 2.55 4.18
CA SER A 23 10.23 3.56 4.75
C SER A 23 8.77 3.43 4.30
N PHE A 24 8.39 2.37 3.59
CA PHE A 24 6.98 2.15 3.24
C PHE A 24 6.18 1.87 4.51
N SER A 25 5.36 2.85 4.91
CA SER A 25 4.29 2.66 5.88
C SER A 25 3.08 2.01 5.21
N GLU A 26 2.08 1.63 6.01
CA GLU A 26 0.77 1.23 5.52
C GLU A 26 0.26 2.23 4.46
N ILE A 27 -0.25 1.68 3.36
CA ILE A 27 -0.74 2.48 2.25
C ILE A 27 -2.18 2.88 2.60
N ASP A 28 -2.38 4.17 2.90
CA ASP A 28 -3.72 4.72 3.08
C ASP A 28 -4.67 4.26 1.98
N TYR A 29 -5.92 3.95 2.33
CA TYR A 29 -6.98 3.55 1.40
C TYR A 29 -6.77 2.20 0.67
N ARG A 30 -5.93 1.31 1.22
CA ARG A 30 -5.82 -0.11 0.81
C ARG A 30 -6.24 -1.00 1.96
N LEU A 31 -7.39 -1.67 1.84
CA LEU A 31 -7.97 -2.54 2.88
C LEU A 31 -7.95 -1.90 4.28
N GLN A 32 -8.16 -0.58 4.34
CA GLN A 32 -7.99 0.19 5.56
C GLN A 32 -9.28 0.16 6.38
N THR A 33 -9.22 -0.35 7.60
CA THR A 33 -10.34 -0.23 8.54
C THR A 33 -10.48 1.25 8.95
N VAL A 34 -11.64 1.85 8.64
CA VAL A 34 -11.93 3.26 8.93
C VAL A 34 -12.88 3.45 10.11
N LEU A 35 -13.71 2.44 10.42
CA LEU A 35 -14.65 2.47 11.54
C LEU A 35 -15.04 1.03 11.93
N GLU A 36 -15.20 0.79 13.22
CA GLU A 36 -15.94 -0.37 13.73
C GLU A 36 -17.18 0.14 14.47
N HIS A 37 -18.37 -0.31 14.07
CA HIS A 37 -19.62 0.12 14.67
C HIS A 37 -20.70 -0.95 14.56
N ASN A 38 -21.41 -1.23 15.66
CA ASN A 38 -22.46 -2.27 15.74
C ASN A 38 -21.99 -3.62 15.19
N ASP A 39 -20.80 -4.06 15.61
CA ASP A 39 -20.17 -5.31 15.17
C ASP A 39 -19.90 -5.39 13.65
N VAL A 40 -19.90 -4.26 12.94
CA VAL A 40 -19.56 -4.14 11.53
C VAL A 40 -18.26 -3.36 11.36
N GLU A 41 -17.34 -3.96 10.61
CA GLU A 41 -16.08 -3.35 10.18
C GLU A 41 -16.28 -2.62 8.85
N TRP A 42 -15.99 -1.33 8.83
CA TRP A 42 -16.03 -0.51 7.62
C TRP A 42 -14.62 -0.39 7.05
N ILE A 43 -14.43 -0.88 5.84
CA ILE A 43 -13.14 -0.93 5.16
C ILE A 43 -13.16 0.04 3.96
N ASN A 44 -12.19 0.95 3.90
CA ASN A 44 -11.94 1.79 2.73
C ASN A 44 -10.84 1.16 1.86
N ASP A 45 -11.24 0.71 0.68
CA ASP A 45 -10.33 0.16 -0.33
C ASP A 45 -10.48 0.88 -1.68
N SER A 46 -10.71 2.20 -1.64
CA SER A 46 -10.94 3.04 -2.82
C SER A 46 -9.78 3.07 -3.84
N LYS A 47 -8.57 2.60 -3.48
CA LYS A 47 -7.45 2.43 -4.42
C LYS A 47 -7.51 1.15 -5.25
N SER A 48 -8.52 0.31 -5.04
CA SER A 48 -8.77 -0.91 -5.82
C SER A 48 -9.49 -0.58 -7.12
N THR A 49 -8.76 0.01 -8.07
CA THR A 49 -9.31 0.56 -9.32
C THR A 49 -9.07 -0.31 -10.57
N SER A 50 -8.40 -1.45 -10.43
CA SER A 50 -8.21 -2.46 -11.50
C SER A 50 -8.80 -3.80 -11.09
N LEU A 51 -9.07 -4.65 -12.09
CA LEU A 51 -9.58 -6.02 -11.89
C LEU A 51 -8.69 -6.81 -10.92
N GLU A 52 -7.38 -6.77 -11.12
CA GLU A 52 -6.40 -7.49 -10.32
C GLU A 52 -6.40 -7.00 -8.88
N SER A 53 -6.48 -5.67 -8.68
CA SER A 53 -6.54 -5.11 -7.33
C SER A 53 -7.82 -5.50 -6.60
N SER A 54 -8.97 -5.50 -7.28
CA SER A 54 -10.24 -5.88 -6.66
C SER A 54 -10.30 -7.37 -6.37
N CYS A 55 -9.75 -8.21 -7.26
CA CYS A 55 -9.61 -9.64 -7.03
C CYS A 55 -8.79 -9.91 -5.77
N TYR A 56 -7.63 -9.27 -5.64
CA TYR A 56 -6.80 -9.39 -4.45
C TYR A 56 -7.56 -9.01 -3.17
N SER A 57 -8.25 -7.86 -3.18
CA SER A 57 -9.02 -7.40 -2.02
C SER A 57 -10.12 -8.37 -1.60
N LEU A 58 -10.81 -8.99 -2.56
CA LEU A 58 -11.87 -9.98 -2.28
C LEU A 58 -11.30 -11.32 -1.80
N GLU A 59 -10.13 -11.73 -2.30
CA GLU A 59 -9.47 -12.98 -1.88
C GLU A 59 -8.97 -12.93 -0.43
N VAL A 60 -8.50 -11.77 0.03
CA VAL A 60 -7.93 -11.63 1.37
C VAL A 60 -8.98 -11.39 2.46
N ILE A 61 -10.17 -10.90 2.12
CA ILE A 61 -11.23 -10.70 3.12
C ILE A 61 -11.91 -12.04 3.44
N GLN A 62 -11.69 -12.54 4.65
CA GLN A 62 -12.20 -13.85 5.11
C GLN A 62 -13.55 -13.80 5.83
N LYS A 63 -14.09 -12.59 6.07
CA LYS A 63 -15.38 -12.38 6.76
C LYS A 63 -16.49 -12.19 5.71
N PRO A 64 -17.77 -12.44 6.05
CA PRO A 64 -18.88 -12.01 5.19
C PRO A 64 -18.81 -10.51 4.91
N ILE A 65 -18.99 -10.11 3.65
CA ILE A 65 -18.91 -8.70 3.24
C ILE A 65 -20.18 -8.20 2.57
N ILE A 66 -20.43 -6.91 2.73
CA ILE A 66 -21.26 -6.13 1.82
C ILE A 66 -20.30 -5.32 0.94
N TRP A 67 -20.29 -5.60 -0.35
CA TRP A 67 -19.37 -4.96 -1.28
C TRP A 67 -20.06 -3.79 -2.02
N ILE A 68 -19.54 -2.58 -1.82
CA ILE A 68 -20.00 -1.37 -2.51
C ILE A 68 -19.10 -1.16 -3.72
N VAL A 69 -19.66 -1.34 -4.92
CA VAL A 69 -18.94 -1.21 -6.19
C VAL A 69 -19.63 -0.24 -7.12
N GLY A 70 -18.83 0.42 -7.95
CA GLY A 70 -19.31 1.27 -9.02
C GLY A 70 -18.29 1.31 -10.16
N THR A 71 -18.76 1.63 -11.35
CA THR A 71 -17.90 2.04 -12.46
C THR A 71 -18.08 3.54 -12.66
N ASN A 72 -17.03 4.21 -13.14
CA ASN A 72 -17.20 5.50 -13.80
C ASN A 72 -17.73 5.29 -15.22
#